data_AF-A0A812SPY3-F1
#
_entry.id   AF-A0A812SPY3-F1
#
_cell.length_a   1.000
_cell.length_b   1.000
_cell.length_c   1.000
_cell.angle_alpha   90.00
_cell.angle_beta   90.00
_cell.angle_gamma   90.00
#
_symmetry.space_group_name_H-M   'P 1'
#
loop_
_entity.id
_entity.type
_entity.pdbx_description
1 polymer ?
#
loop_
_entity_poly.entity_id
_entity_poly.type
_entity_poly.pdbx_seq_one_letter_code
_entity_poly.pdbx_strand_id
1 'polypeptide(L)'
;MPCDPEVSTRERTGLEVLDGQLETNMPDIPDLHFNEGVPALPPTPSSPSGGGGSKPALTTLNSHASMSSRSSNKSIHMDRSSTRNSVSFQEDQVLALFQKFDANRDNCVSHEELRSVLQQLADPSDVRGERFEELLRQIDTDGDGFIQLEEFMAWCFASGDAWKRLRWTCDSVVHLEVSRRTAEKLAVRNKNRLSHFHWLQELLAMVVDGKNKGMATCVESRRRGTPLFAVAGVCPNSLCGMQAVMYCKFDKDVDFWWIKPKVDKPDQLERNTLDLHKEGKYRNATGKSRALYLPLAEKFAGSKEGSFEFGMDDNGRAFIDETTATGRCRMLLYLVWQENWSSFFAYNKFIEGKLFYQRGQPWECPESQAKTAAPFFARQYRLEGGSLSIAGVETEETVLSLLPPNVCQEMFSM
;
A
#
# COMPACT_ATOMS: atom_id res chain seq x y z
N MET A 1 4.26 -50.66 37.82
CA MET A 1 2.98 -51.39 37.95
C MET A 1 2.21 -51.17 36.65
N PRO A 2 2.13 -52.18 35.77
CA PRO A 2 1.55 -52.05 34.43
C PRO A 2 0.18 -52.77 34.29
N CYS A 3 -0.49 -52.46 33.17
CA CYS A 3 -1.47 -53.24 32.41
C CYS A 3 -2.96 -53.34 32.83
N ASP A 4 -3.78 -53.28 31.78
CA ASP A 4 -5.24 -53.28 31.61
C ASP A 4 -6.03 -54.43 32.26
N PRO A 5 -7.38 -54.41 32.13
CA PRO A 5 -7.97 -55.43 31.25
C PRO A 5 -9.15 -55.00 30.36
N GLU A 6 -9.31 -55.78 29.29
CA GLU A 6 -10.36 -55.85 28.26
C GLU A 6 -11.77 -56.18 28.77
N VAL A 7 -12.82 -55.82 28.00
CA VAL A 7 -14.07 -56.57 27.65
C VAL A 7 -14.67 -55.84 26.43
N SER A 8 -14.81 -56.35 25.20
CA SER A 8 -15.42 -57.57 24.61
C SER A 8 -16.94 -57.47 24.32
N THR A 9 -17.29 -57.99 23.12
CA THR A 9 -18.62 -58.37 22.56
C THR A 9 -19.43 -57.31 21.81
N ARG A 10 -20.08 -57.56 20.65
CA ARG A 10 -20.09 -58.59 19.59
C ARG A 10 -21.18 -58.14 18.58
N GLU A 11 -20.96 -58.42 17.28
CA GLU A 11 -21.95 -58.90 16.27
C GLU A 11 -23.20 -58.03 15.96
N ARG A 12 -23.79 -57.95 14.75
CA ARG A 12 -23.71 -58.68 13.47
C ARG A 12 -24.65 -57.97 12.45
N THR A 13 -24.34 -58.14 11.15
CA THR A 13 -25.25 -58.31 9.97
C THR A 13 -26.26 -57.21 9.63
N GLY A 14 -26.56 -56.85 8.37
CA GLY A 14 -26.21 -57.29 7.00
C GLY A 14 -26.72 -56.18 6.05
N LEU A 15 -26.02 -55.82 4.97
CA LEU A 15 -25.96 -56.43 3.63
C LEU A 15 -27.31 -56.46 2.87
N GLU A 16 -27.43 -55.60 1.84
CA GLU A 16 -28.06 -55.76 0.50
C GLU A 16 -28.12 -54.34 -0.13
N VAL A 17 -27.22 -53.93 -1.04
CA VAL A 17 -27.08 -54.25 -2.48
C VAL A 17 -28.36 -54.02 -3.28
N LEU A 18 -28.38 -52.99 -4.13
CA LEU A 18 -28.92 -53.07 -5.50
C LEU A 18 -28.17 -52.10 -6.42
N ASP A 19 -27.62 -52.69 -7.49
CA ASP A 19 -26.98 -52.10 -8.66
C ASP A 19 -27.94 -51.26 -9.52
N GLY A 20 -27.37 -50.30 -10.25
CA GLY A 20 -28.01 -49.61 -11.37
C GLY A 20 -27.01 -48.79 -12.18
N GLN A 21 -26.44 -49.42 -13.22
CA GLN A 21 -25.56 -48.80 -14.21
C GLN A 21 -26.34 -48.10 -15.35
N LEU A 22 -25.60 -47.21 -16.05
CA LEU A 22 -25.79 -46.65 -17.41
C LEU A 22 -26.89 -45.57 -17.52
N GLU A 23 -26.70 -44.41 -18.17
CA GLU A 23 -26.01 -44.11 -19.42
C GLU A 23 -25.41 -42.69 -19.48
N THR A 24 -24.44 -42.57 -20.37
CA THR A 24 -23.86 -41.36 -20.98
C THR A 24 -24.91 -40.50 -21.69
N ASN A 25 -24.85 -39.17 -21.56
CA ASN A 25 -25.22 -38.24 -22.63
C ASN A 25 -24.73 -36.81 -22.35
N MET A 26 -23.67 -36.41 -23.07
CA MET A 26 -23.34 -35.01 -23.35
C MET A 26 -24.33 -34.45 -24.38
N PRO A 27 -24.76 -33.19 -24.30
CA PRO A 27 -25.33 -32.50 -25.45
C PRO A 27 -24.23 -31.80 -26.27
N ASP A 28 -24.15 -32.17 -27.55
CA ASP A 28 -23.46 -31.44 -28.62
C ASP A 28 -24.06 -30.02 -28.79
N ILE A 29 -23.21 -29.00 -28.86
CA ILE A 29 -23.57 -27.64 -29.30
C ILE A 29 -22.91 -27.42 -30.67
N PRO A 30 -23.65 -26.99 -31.70
CA PRO A 30 -23.15 -26.96 -33.08
C PRO A 30 -22.17 -25.81 -33.36
N ASP A 31 -21.23 -26.11 -34.26
CA ASP A 31 -20.33 -25.17 -34.93
C ASP A 31 -21.08 -23.98 -35.56
N LEU A 32 -20.68 -22.77 -35.19
CA LEU A 32 -20.99 -21.56 -35.95
C LEU A 32 -19.77 -21.14 -36.76
N HIS A 33 -19.93 -21.33 -38.06
CA HIS A 33 -19.05 -20.86 -39.12
C HIS A 33 -18.75 -19.36 -39.05
N PHE A 34 -17.51 -19.05 -39.41
CA PHE A 34 -17.00 -17.77 -39.89
C PHE A 34 -18.01 -16.99 -40.74
N ASN A 35 -18.10 -15.68 -40.49
CA ASN A 35 -18.30 -14.76 -41.60
C ASN A 35 -17.44 -13.50 -41.42
N GLU A 36 -16.54 -13.31 -42.38
CA GLU A 36 -15.77 -12.10 -42.63
C GLU A 36 -16.70 -10.94 -43.02
N GLY A 37 -16.26 -9.70 -42.79
CA GLY A 37 -17.02 -8.55 -43.28
C GLY A 37 -16.51 -7.20 -42.82
N VAL A 38 -15.27 -6.87 -43.15
CA VAL A 38 -14.81 -5.47 -43.25
C VAL A 38 -15.44 -4.85 -44.50
N PRO A 39 -15.92 -3.60 -44.44
CA PRO A 39 -15.52 -2.61 -45.45
C PRO A 39 -15.23 -1.24 -44.80
N ALA A 40 -14.01 -0.71 -44.91
CA ALA A 40 -13.48 0.07 -46.04
C ALA A 40 -14.15 1.47 -46.21
N LEU A 41 -13.41 2.51 -45.80
CA LEU A 41 -13.54 3.91 -46.24
C LEU A 41 -13.44 3.99 -47.77
N PRO A 42 -14.14 4.94 -48.43
CA PRO A 42 -13.47 6.16 -48.95
C PRO A 42 -14.47 7.34 -49.19
N PRO A 43 -14.13 8.41 -49.94
CA PRO A 43 -12.91 9.22 -50.03
C PRO A 43 -13.18 10.73 -49.75
N THR A 44 -12.11 11.50 -49.59
CA THR A 44 -12.12 12.97 -49.75
C THR A 44 -12.26 13.37 -51.22
N PRO A 45 -12.80 14.58 -51.48
CA PRO A 45 -12.24 15.38 -52.58
C PRO A 45 -11.99 16.85 -52.19
N SER A 46 -10.76 17.26 -52.51
CA SER A 46 -10.33 18.52 -53.16
C SER A 46 -11.22 19.77 -53.15
N SER A 47 -10.56 20.89 -52.81
CA SER A 47 -10.90 22.30 -53.01
C SER A 47 -11.50 22.65 -54.39
N PRO A 48 -12.17 23.80 -54.47
CA PRO A 48 -11.69 24.83 -55.40
C PRO A 48 -11.58 26.24 -54.80
N SER A 49 -10.88 27.06 -55.56
CA SER A 49 -10.36 28.41 -55.37
C SER A 49 -11.36 29.58 -55.54
N GLY A 50 -11.02 30.71 -54.89
CA GLY A 50 -11.31 32.10 -55.34
C GLY A 50 -12.60 32.74 -54.78
N GLY A 51 -12.66 33.99 -54.29
CA GLY A 51 -11.70 35.08 -54.11
C GLY A 51 -12.45 36.33 -53.61
N GLY A 52 -11.71 37.34 -53.09
CA GLY A 52 -12.13 38.75 -53.10
C GLY A 52 -12.39 39.47 -51.76
N GLY A 53 -11.47 40.40 -51.40
CA GLY A 53 -11.67 41.67 -50.64
C GLY A 53 -12.09 41.59 -49.17
N SER A 54 -11.54 42.30 -48.17
CA SER A 54 -10.85 43.60 -48.14
C SER A 54 -10.04 43.75 -46.82
N LYS A 55 -8.96 44.55 -46.88
CA LYS A 55 -8.00 44.99 -45.83
C LYS A 55 -8.61 45.98 -44.79
N PRO A 56 -7.85 46.59 -43.82
CA PRO A 56 -6.42 46.50 -43.42
C PRO A 56 -6.22 46.25 -41.89
N ALA A 57 -5.03 45.96 -41.33
CA ALA A 57 -3.81 46.75 -41.11
C ALA A 57 -2.78 45.83 -40.38
N LEU A 58 -1.46 46.00 -40.26
CA LEU A 58 -0.54 47.15 -40.27
C LEU A 58 0.92 46.60 -40.40
N THR A 59 1.84 47.44 -40.91
CA THR A 59 3.31 47.51 -40.64
C THR A 59 4.33 46.57 -41.34
N THR A 60 4.95 47.16 -42.38
CA THR A 60 6.31 46.97 -42.94
C THR A 60 7.37 47.30 -41.85
N LEU A 61 8.43 46.54 -41.54
CA LEU A 61 9.59 45.92 -42.25
C LEU A 61 10.79 46.83 -42.58
N ASN A 62 11.96 46.19 -42.45
CA ASN A 62 13.34 46.49 -42.87
C ASN A 62 14.24 47.24 -41.87
N SER A 63 15.50 46.85 -41.63
CA SER A 63 16.43 46.05 -42.46
C SER A 63 17.71 45.61 -41.71
N HIS A 64 18.27 44.46 -42.15
CA HIS A 64 19.69 44.10 -42.32
C HIS A 64 20.53 43.45 -41.19
N ALA A 65 20.78 42.14 -41.41
CA ALA A 65 22.06 41.42 -41.47
C ALA A 65 23.00 41.31 -40.25
N SER A 66 23.24 40.07 -39.78
CA SER A 66 24.53 39.34 -39.97
C SER A 66 24.54 38.00 -39.20
N MET A 67 25.15 36.97 -39.80
CA MET A 67 25.32 35.63 -39.26
C MET A 67 26.38 35.58 -38.14
N SER A 68 26.12 34.84 -37.06
CA SER A 68 27.15 34.09 -36.33
C SER A 68 26.51 32.95 -35.54
N SER A 69 27.08 31.76 -35.69
CA SER A 69 26.82 30.55 -34.93
C SER A 69 27.22 30.71 -33.46
N ARG A 70 26.42 30.18 -32.51
CA ARG A 70 26.88 29.63 -31.21
C ARG A 70 25.75 29.04 -30.35
N SER A 71 25.91 27.74 -30.07
CA SER A 71 25.66 26.99 -28.83
C SER A 71 24.56 27.47 -27.86
N SER A 72 23.50 26.67 -27.77
CA SER A 72 22.44 26.76 -26.76
C SER A 72 22.95 26.37 -25.37
N ASN A 73 22.99 27.31 -24.41
CA ASN A 73 23.01 27.01 -22.98
C ASN A 73 21.61 27.25 -22.40
N LYS A 74 20.88 26.16 -22.12
CA LYS A 74 19.66 26.20 -21.28
C LYS A 74 20.11 26.21 -19.83
N SER A 75 19.84 27.30 -19.13
CA SER A 75 19.94 27.38 -17.67
C SER A 75 18.85 26.53 -17.04
N ILE A 76 19.25 25.47 -16.33
CA ILE A 76 18.37 24.63 -15.53
C ILE A 76 18.15 25.35 -14.20
N HIS A 77 16.99 25.97 -14.05
CA HIS A 77 16.55 26.48 -12.76
C HIS A 77 15.88 25.32 -12.00
N MET A 78 16.65 24.61 -11.16
CA MET A 78 16.09 23.63 -10.21
C MET A 78 15.30 24.37 -9.12
N ASP A 79 14.00 24.11 -9.04
CA ASP A 79 13.13 24.62 -7.98
C ASP A 79 13.41 23.86 -6.66
N ARG A 80 13.94 24.61 -5.70
CA ARG A 80 14.46 24.20 -4.38
C ARG A 80 13.35 23.92 -3.34
N SER A 81 12.08 24.04 -3.72
CA SER A 81 10.93 23.91 -2.81
C SER A 81 10.41 22.47 -2.66
N SER A 82 10.54 21.61 -3.69
CA SER A 82 9.97 20.25 -3.70
C SER A 82 10.82 19.18 -3.00
N THR A 83 12.09 19.46 -2.71
CA THR A 83 13.00 18.56 -1.97
C THR A 83 12.74 18.56 -0.46
N ARG A 84 12.27 19.67 0.12
CA ARG A 84 12.09 19.81 1.58
C ARG A 84 11.04 18.87 2.18
N ASN A 85 9.89 18.66 1.51
CA ASN A 85 8.82 17.82 2.04
C ASN A 85 9.07 16.31 1.91
N SER A 86 9.97 15.88 1.02
CA SER A 86 10.36 14.47 0.91
C SER A 86 11.45 14.11 1.91
N VAL A 87 12.26 15.08 2.32
CA VAL A 87 13.36 14.88 3.27
C VAL A 87 12.78 14.71 4.69
N SER A 88 11.74 15.46 5.06
CA SER A 88 11.14 15.42 6.40
C SER A 88 10.47 14.09 6.81
N PHE A 89 9.91 13.31 5.87
CA PHE A 89 9.39 11.95 6.18
C PHE A 89 10.52 10.93 6.42
N GLN A 90 11.66 11.17 5.79
CA GLN A 90 12.82 10.31 5.94
C GLN A 90 13.56 10.66 7.24
N GLU A 91 13.66 11.95 7.58
CA GLU A 91 14.22 12.45 8.84
C GLU A 91 13.51 11.85 10.07
N ASP A 92 12.18 11.81 10.11
CA ASP A 92 11.43 11.25 11.25
C ASP A 92 11.64 9.74 11.43
N GLN A 93 11.76 8.99 10.33
CA GLN A 93 12.07 7.56 10.40
C GLN A 93 13.52 7.30 10.79
N VAL A 94 14.44 8.16 10.34
CA VAL A 94 15.83 8.15 10.78
C VAL A 94 15.93 8.50 12.25
N LEU A 95 15.17 9.47 12.73
CA LEU A 95 15.10 9.84 14.14
C LEU A 95 14.51 8.71 14.99
N ALA A 96 13.41 8.10 14.56
CA ALA A 96 12.82 6.96 15.25
C ALA A 96 13.75 5.75 15.27
N LEU A 97 14.57 5.57 14.23
CA LEU A 97 15.60 4.55 14.19
C LEU A 97 16.78 4.90 15.10
N PHE A 98 17.27 6.13 15.06
CA PHE A 98 18.33 6.65 15.91
C PHE A 98 17.99 6.46 17.39
N GLN A 99 16.76 6.81 17.79
CA GLN A 99 16.24 6.57 19.14
C GLN A 99 16.15 5.09 19.54
N LYS A 100 16.17 4.15 18.58
CA LYS A 100 16.27 2.71 18.86
C LYS A 100 17.72 2.26 19.02
N PHE A 101 18.65 2.92 18.33
CA PHE A 101 20.09 2.67 18.47
C PHE A 101 20.64 3.27 19.76
N ASP A 102 20.24 4.49 20.08
CA ASP A 102 20.54 5.19 21.33
C ASP A 102 19.78 4.57 22.51
N ALA A 103 20.35 3.50 23.06
CA ALA A 103 19.74 2.72 24.14
C ALA A 103 19.71 3.50 25.45
N ASN A 104 20.71 4.35 25.67
CA ASN A 104 20.89 5.08 26.92
C ASN A 104 20.20 6.48 26.92
N ARG A 105 19.79 6.98 25.75
CA ARG A 105 19.13 8.26 25.49
C ARG A 105 19.99 9.51 25.73
N ASP A 106 21.29 9.42 25.46
CA ASP A 106 22.23 10.53 25.53
C ASP A 106 22.22 11.41 24.26
N ASN A 107 21.41 11.04 23.27
CA ASN A 107 21.30 11.67 21.94
C ASN A 107 22.54 11.52 21.07
N CYS A 108 23.42 10.57 21.38
CA CYS A 108 24.41 10.05 20.45
C CYS A 108 24.29 8.52 20.39
N VAL A 109 24.90 7.90 19.36
CA VAL A 109 24.97 6.44 19.27
C VAL A 109 26.43 6.05 19.40
N SER A 110 26.80 5.48 20.53
CA SER A 110 28.15 4.94 20.70
C SER A 110 28.41 3.78 19.74
N HIS A 111 29.69 3.54 19.43
CA HIS A 111 30.09 2.35 18.64
C HIS A 111 29.56 1.04 19.24
N GLU A 112 29.47 0.95 20.57
CA GLU A 112 28.98 -0.25 21.25
C GLU A 112 27.45 -0.39 21.16
N GLU A 113 26.70 0.71 21.18
CA GLU A 113 25.26 0.70 20.94
C GLU A 113 24.94 0.33 19.49
N LEU A 114 25.67 0.90 18.53
CA LEU A 114 25.56 0.48 17.13
C LEU A 114 25.89 -1.00 16.97
N ARG A 115 27.00 -1.47 17.57
CA ARG A 115 27.43 -2.87 17.53
C ARG A 115 26.38 -3.78 18.15
N SER A 116 25.87 -3.46 19.33
CA SER A 116 24.86 -4.24 20.07
C SER A 116 23.58 -4.38 19.25
N VAL A 117 23.13 -3.30 18.62
CA VAL A 117 21.95 -3.35 17.76
C VAL A 117 22.23 -4.11 16.47
N LEU A 118 23.38 -3.91 15.80
CA LEU A 118 23.74 -4.68 14.61
C LEU A 118 23.92 -6.18 14.90
N GLN A 119 24.48 -6.58 16.05
CA GLN A 119 24.57 -7.98 16.48
C GLN A 119 23.19 -8.62 16.68
N GLN A 120 22.17 -7.82 17.00
CA GLN A 120 20.80 -8.27 17.13
C GLN A 120 20.04 -8.33 15.79
N LEU A 121 20.59 -7.73 14.73
CA LEU A 121 19.92 -7.51 13.45
C LEU A 121 20.60 -8.24 12.26
N ALA A 122 21.90 -8.51 12.35
CA ALA A 122 22.75 -9.11 11.33
C ALA A 122 23.39 -10.42 11.81
N ASP A 123 24.02 -11.17 10.89
CA ASP A 123 24.78 -12.36 11.24
C ASP A 123 25.95 -11.96 12.17
N PRO A 124 26.21 -12.70 13.27
CA PRO A 124 27.33 -12.43 14.17
C PRO A 124 28.71 -12.36 13.50
N SER A 125 28.86 -12.90 12.29
CA SER A 125 30.07 -12.84 11.47
C SER A 125 30.27 -11.51 10.73
N ASP A 126 29.19 -10.78 10.42
CA ASP A 126 29.27 -9.47 9.75
C ASP A 126 29.55 -8.33 10.72
N VAL A 127 29.28 -8.55 12.01
CA VAL A 127 29.48 -7.56 13.09
C VAL A 127 30.84 -7.77 13.80
N ARG A 128 31.66 -8.71 13.32
CA ARG A 128 33.00 -8.99 13.84
C ARG A 128 34.04 -8.77 12.73
N GLY A 129 34.90 -7.77 12.90
CA GLY A 129 36.08 -7.56 12.05
C GLY A 129 36.04 -6.25 11.24
N GLU A 130 36.96 -6.16 10.27
CA GLU A 130 37.27 -4.94 9.50
C GLU A 130 36.05 -4.29 8.83
N ARG A 131 34.99 -5.06 8.55
CA ARG A 131 33.76 -4.53 7.94
C ARG A 131 32.97 -3.60 8.86
N PHE A 132 32.91 -3.92 10.15
CA PHE A 132 32.25 -3.05 11.12
C PHE A 132 33.08 -1.78 11.37
N GLU A 133 34.40 -1.91 11.42
CA GLU A 133 35.32 -0.76 11.53
C GLU A 133 35.26 0.17 10.32
N GLU A 134 35.13 -0.38 9.10
CA GLU A 134 34.93 0.40 7.88
C GLU A 134 33.56 1.10 7.86
N LEU A 135 32.52 0.47 8.40
CA LEU A 135 31.21 1.10 8.58
C LEU A 135 31.30 2.28 9.55
N LEU A 136 31.95 2.10 10.70
CA LEU A 136 32.15 3.17 11.68
C LEU A 136 32.86 4.36 11.05
N ARG A 137 33.98 4.13 10.35
CA ARG A 137 34.74 5.20 9.67
C ARG A 137 33.93 5.95 8.59
N GLN A 138 32.86 5.35 8.07
CA GLN A 138 31.99 5.99 7.09
C GLN A 138 30.85 6.79 7.74
N ILE A 139 30.46 6.47 8.97
CA ILE A 139 29.36 7.13 9.68
C ILE A 139 29.90 8.19 10.64
N ASP A 140 30.85 7.82 11.48
CA ASP A 140 31.57 8.69 12.42
C ASP A 140 32.59 9.52 11.64
N THR A 141 32.17 10.72 11.23
CA THR A 141 32.94 11.59 10.32
C THR A 141 33.89 12.50 11.06
N ASP A 142 33.60 12.82 12.32
CA ASP A 142 34.48 13.60 13.19
C ASP A 142 35.45 12.72 14.00
N GLY A 143 35.21 11.41 14.06
CA GLY A 143 36.09 10.41 14.65
C GLY A 143 36.07 10.43 16.18
N ASP A 144 35.01 10.96 16.79
CA ASP A 144 34.91 11.09 18.25
C ASP A 144 34.45 9.79 18.95
N GLY A 145 34.09 8.77 18.18
CA GLY A 145 33.61 7.47 18.66
C GLY A 145 32.12 7.42 18.98
N PHE A 146 31.39 8.51 18.69
CA PHE A 146 29.96 8.70 18.92
C PHE A 146 29.30 9.22 17.66
N ILE A 147 28.34 8.47 17.14
CA ILE A 147 27.60 8.87 15.97
C ILE A 147 26.52 9.87 16.39
N GLN A 148 26.68 11.13 15.99
CA GLN A 148 25.67 12.16 16.22
C GLN A 148 24.49 12.01 15.26
N LEU A 149 23.34 12.61 15.60
CA LEU A 149 22.14 12.52 14.76
C LEU A 149 22.39 13.08 13.36
N GLU A 150 23.14 14.18 13.25
CA GLU A 150 23.51 14.81 11.98
C GLU A 150 24.37 13.89 11.11
N GLU A 151 25.32 13.17 11.71
CA GLU A 151 26.18 12.20 11.03
C GLU A 151 25.39 10.96 10.60
N PHE A 152 24.52 10.47 11.47
CA PHE A 152 23.61 9.37 11.17
C PHE A 152 22.65 9.74 10.01
N MET A 153 22.10 10.95 10.02
CA MET A 153 21.27 11.48 8.95
C MET A 153 22.07 11.66 7.66
N ALA A 154 23.27 12.24 7.74
CA ALA A 154 24.16 12.40 6.60
C ALA A 154 24.46 11.04 5.97
N TRP A 155 24.83 10.04 6.76
CA TRP A 155 25.05 8.68 6.28
C TRP A 155 23.79 8.06 5.65
N CYS A 156 22.63 8.22 6.28
CA CYS A 156 21.34 7.72 5.77
C CYS A 156 20.92 8.39 4.44
N PHE A 157 21.29 9.64 4.20
CA PHE A 157 20.80 10.45 3.08
C PHE A 157 21.84 10.77 2.00
N ALA A 158 23.14 10.62 2.28
CA ALA A 158 24.21 11.03 1.38
C ALA A 158 24.43 10.08 0.20
N SER A 159 23.81 8.91 0.13
CA SER A 159 24.12 7.94 -0.94
C SER A 159 22.96 7.03 -1.30
N GLY A 160 22.51 7.10 -2.56
CA GLY A 160 21.60 6.13 -3.18
C GLY A 160 22.13 4.68 -3.27
N ASP A 161 23.27 4.40 -2.64
CA ASP A 161 23.99 3.13 -2.58
C ASP A 161 24.45 2.73 -1.17
N ALA A 162 24.20 3.52 -0.11
CA ALA A 162 24.63 3.18 1.25
C ALA A 162 24.09 1.80 1.70
N TRP A 163 22.81 1.55 1.43
CA TRP A 163 22.18 0.25 1.68
C TRP A 163 22.56 -0.82 0.64
N LYS A 164 23.03 -0.45 -0.57
CA LYS A 164 23.59 -1.44 -1.51
C LYS A 164 24.98 -1.95 -1.08
N ARG A 165 25.67 -1.22 -0.20
CA ARG A 165 26.91 -1.68 0.45
C ARG A 165 26.61 -2.56 1.66
N LEU A 166 25.51 -2.29 2.38
CA LEU A 166 24.93 -3.21 3.37
C LEU A 166 24.25 -4.44 2.73
N ARG A 167 23.86 -4.37 1.45
CA ARG A 167 23.27 -5.47 0.65
C ARG A 167 24.25 -6.62 0.38
N TRP A 168 25.56 -6.43 0.56
CA TRP A 168 26.56 -7.44 0.22
C TRP A 168 26.86 -8.45 1.34
N THR A 169 26.26 -8.29 2.52
CA THR A 169 26.45 -9.18 3.69
C THR A 169 25.33 -10.23 3.85
N CYS A 170 24.25 -10.17 3.07
CA CYS A 170 22.98 -10.85 3.40
C CYS A 170 22.54 -11.98 2.43
N ASP A 171 23.37 -12.43 1.48
CA ASP A 171 22.97 -13.49 0.55
C ASP A 171 23.26 -14.90 1.09
N SER A 172 22.25 -15.55 1.67
CA SER A 172 21.96 -17.00 1.51
C SER A 172 20.65 -17.37 2.21
N VAL A 173 19.98 -18.39 1.67
CA VAL A 173 18.57 -18.83 1.85
C VAL A 173 18.12 -19.14 3.31
N VAL A 174 18.94 -18.83 4.33
CA VAL A 174 18.57 -18.81 5.76
C VAL A 174 17.95 -17.44 6.18
N HIS A 175 17.90 -16.47 5.26
CA HIS A 175 17.65 -15.06 5.56
C HIS A 175 16.20 -14.66 5.90
N LEU A 176 15.16 -15.45 5.56
CA LEU A 176 13.77 -14.99 5.70
C LEU A 176 13.31 -14.87 7.17
N GLU A 177 13.62 -15.85 8.02
CA GLU A 177 13.16 -15.84 9.42
C GLU A 177 13.98 -14.88 10.30
N VAL A 178 15.29 -14.78 10.05
CA VAL A 178 16.15 -13.77 10.71
C VAL A 178 15.73 -12.37 10.25
N SER A 179 15.48 -12.16 8.95
CA SER A 179 14.96 -10.88 8.44
C SER A 179 13.61 -10.52 9.03
N ARG A 180 12.71 -11.50 9.25
CA ARG A 180 11.41 -11.26 9.89
C ARG A 180 11.58 -10.78 11.32
N ARG A 181 12.38 -11.48 12.14
CA ARG A 181 12.67 -11.09 13.54
C ARG A 181 13.38 -9.73 13.62
N THR A 182 14.30 -9.47 12.72
CA THR A 182 15.01 -8.18 12.58
C THR A 182 14.03 -7.07 12.20
N ALA A 183 13.15 -7.31 11.22
CA ALA A 183 12.14 -6.35 10.79
C ALA A 183 11.11 -6.08 11.91
N GLU A 184 10.74 -7.09 12.69
CA GLU A 184 9.87 -6.96 13.88
C GLU A 184 10.50 -6.12 14.99
N LYS A 185 11.78 -6.37 15.32
CA LYS A 185 12.52 -5.51 16.27
C LYS A 185 12.63 -4.07 15.77
N LEU A 186 12.83 -3.89 14.48
CA LEU A 186 12.90 -2.58 13.83
C LEU A 186 11.54 -1.98 13.49
N ALA A 187 10.43 -2.68 13.75
CA ALA A 187 9.09 -2.22 13.42
C ALA A 187 8.79 -0.89 14.08
N VAL A 188 8.25 0.05 13.29
CA VAL A 188 7.70 1.29 13.82
C VAL A 188 6.28 0.97 14.25
N ARG A 189 6.00 1.19 15.53
CA ARG A 189 4.65 1.06 16.09
C ARG A 189 3.86 2.32 15.83
N ASN A 190 2.62 2.17 15.42
CA ASN A 190 1.70 3.27 15.28
C ASN A 190 1.40 3.89 16.66
N LYS A 191 1.60 5.21 16.78
CA LYS A 191 1.23 5.98 17.98
C LYS A 191 -0.12 6.68 17.83
N ASN A 192 -0.70 6.66 16.63
CA ASN A 192 -1.99 7.26 16.33
C ASN A 192 -3.14 6.37 16.78
N ARG A 193 -4.30 6.99 16.98
CA ARG A 193 -5.56 6.33 17.30
C ARG A 193 -6.53 6.52 16.13
N LEU A 194 -7.33 5.50 15.82
CA LEU A 194 -8.48 5.54 14.91
C LEU A 194 -9.37 6.75 15.17
N SER A 195 -9.61 7.10 16.44
CA SER A 195 -10.42 8.28 16.79
C SER A 195 -9.84 9.59 16.24
N HIS A 196 -8.53 9.67 15.97
CA HIS A 196 -7.95 10.85 15.35
C HIS A 196 -8.39 11.01 13.89
N PHE A 197 -8.79 9.92 13.22
CA PHE A 197 -9.22 9.90 11.82
C PHE A 197 -10.73 10.11 11.66
N HIS A 198 -11.39 10.77 12.63
CA HIS A 198 -12.84 11.00 12.58
C HIS A 198 -13.30 11.76 11.34
N TRP A 199 -12.44 12.62 10.80
CA TRP A 199 -12.67 13.36 9.56
C TRP A 199 -12.84 12.49 8.30
N LEU A 200 -12.54 11.18 8.38
CA LEU A 200 -12.83 10.23 7.30
C LEU A 200 -14.29 9.75 7.29
N GLN A 201 -15.08 9.98 8.35
CA GLN A 201 -16.38 9.35 8.54
C GLN A 201 -17.31 9.50 7.33
N GLU A 202 -17.43 10.71 6.78
CA GLU A 202 -18.29 10.97 5.62
C GLU A 202 -17.82 10.22 4.37
N LEU A 203 -16.51 10.15 4.12
CA LEU A 203 -15.97 9.41 2.98
C LEU A 203 -16.22 7.91 3.14
N LEU A 204 -15.93 7.35 4.32
CA LEU A 204 -16.14 5.92 4.57
C LEU A 204 -17.62 5.55 4.47
N ALA A 205 -18.53 6.42 4.91
CA ALA A 205 -19.97 6.20 4.79
C ALA A 205 -20.39 6.13 3.32
N MET A 206 -19.88 7.03 2.49
CA MET A 206 -20.15 7.03 1.04
C MET A 206 -19.60 5.78 0.35
N VAL A 207 -18.44 5.27 0.77
CA VAL A 207 -17.88 4.01 0.27
C VAL A 207 -18.76 2.84 0.68
N VAL A 208 -19.07 2.70 1.98
CA VAL A 208 -19.89 1.62 2.53
C VAL A 208 -21.28 1.56 1.89
N ASP A 209 -21.90 2.72 1.68
CA ASP A 209 -23.20 2.85 1.03
C ASP A 209 -23.17 2.62 -0.50
N GLY A 210 -21.99 2.49 -1.12
CA GLY A 210 -21.86 2.37 -2.58
C GLY A 210 -22.20 3.65 -3.35
N LYS A 211 -22.08 4.82 -2.70
CA LYS A 211 -22.37 6.15 -3.26
C LYS A 211 -21.10 6.88 -3.71
N ASN A 212 -19.99 6.16 -3.81
CA ASN A 212 -18.63 6.64 -4.07
C ASN A 212 -18.27 6.82 -5.56
N LYS A 213 -19.07 6.28 -6.48
CA LYS A 213 -18.72 6.28 -7.91
C LYS A 213 -18.48 7.69 -8.47
N GLY A 214 -17.33 7.87 -9.11
CA GLY A 214 -16.95 9.13 -9.75
C GLY A 214 -16.73 10.31 -8.78
N MET A 215 -16.61 10.07 -7.48
CA MET A 215 -16.40 11.13 -6.49
C MET A 215 -15.03 11.81 -6.56
N ALA A 216 -14.02 11.12 -7.13
CA ALA A 216 -12.67 11.64 -7.27
C ALA A 216 -12.34 11.95 -8.74
N THR A 217 -11.43 12.88 -8.97
CA THR A 217 -10.95 13.27 -10.30
C THR A 217 -9.44 13.38 -10.29
N CYS A 218 -8.77 12.86 -11.32
CA CYS A 218 -7.40 13.24 -11.61
C CYS A 218 -7.43 14.59 -12.33
N VAL A 219 -7.00 15.66 -11.67
CA VAL A 219 -7.20 17.03 -12.19
C VAL A 219 -6.51 17.25 -13.53
N GLU A 220 -5.32 16.68 -13.71
CA GLU A 220 -4.52 16.80 -14.93
C GLU A 220 -5.12 16.04 -16.10
N SER A 221 -5.51 14.78 -15.89
CA SER A 221 -6.07 13.93 -16.96
C SER A 221 -7.58 14.06 -17.13
N ARG A 222 -8.27 14.75 -16.21
CA ARG A 222 -9.73 14.87 -16.09
C ARG A 222 -10.48 13.53 -15.97
N ARG A 223 -9.78 12.41 -15.74
CA ARG A 223 -10.41 11.11 -15.48
C ARG A 223 -11.15 11.16 -14.16
N ARG A 224 -12.38 10.64 -14.14
CA ARG A 224 -13.14 10.42 -12.90
C ARG A 224 -12.83 9.04 -12.35
N GLY A 225 -12.75 8.94 -11.04
CA GLY A 225 -12.45 7.72 -10.32
C GLY A 225 -13.39 7.47 -9.16
N THR A 226 -13.41 6.23 -8.71
CA THR A 226 -14.23 5.75 -7.61
C THR A 226 -13.33 5.48 -6.40
N PRO A 227 -13.41 6.27 -5.32
CA PRO A 227 -12.71 5.97 -4.07
C PRO A 227 -13.07 4.59 -3.55
N LEU A 228 -12.10 3.73 -3.32
CA LEU A 228 -12.29 2.33 -2.93
C LEU A 228 -12.29 2.15 -1.42
N PHE A 229 -11.24 2.62 -0.75
CA PHE A 229 -11.04 2.56 0.69
C PHE A 229 -9.95 3.56 1.08
N ALA A 230 -9.83 3.81 2.39
CA ALA A 230 -8.72 4.58 2.96
C ALA A 230 -7.73 3.67 3.69
N VAL A 231 -6.45 4.03 3.66
CA VAL A 231 -5.42 3.47 4.52
C VAL A 231 -5.02 4.55 5.53
N ALA A 232 -5.20 4.26 6.82
CA ALA A 232 -4.95 5.18 7.92
C ALA A 232 -4.00 4.56 8.95
N GLY A 233 -3.35 5.40 9.76
CA GLY A 233 -2.47 4.96 10.84
C GLY A 233 -1.08 5.59 10.78
N VAL A 234 -0.47 5.67 9.60
CA VAL A 234 0.79 6.43 9.43
C VAL A 234 0.48 7.93 9.35
N CYS A 235 1.08 8.72 10.25
CA CYS A 235 1.23 10.16 10.07
C CYS A 235 2.62 10.40 9.46
N PRO A 236 2.75 11.00 8.27
CA PRO A 236 4.04 11.14 7.60
C PRO A 236 5.00 12.14 8.29
N ASN A 237 4.58 12.93 9.28
CA ASN A 237 5.46 13.65 10.21
C ASN A 237 4.67 14.17 11.42
N SER A 238 5.32 14.44 12.56
CA SER A 238 4.74 15.23 13.67
C SER A 238 4.49 16.72 13.33
N LEU A 239 5.20 17.23 12.31
CA LEU A 239 5.11 18.57 11.73
C LEU A 239 4.06 18.69 10.62
N CYS A 240 3.53 17.56 10.15
CA CYS A 240 2.46 17.50 9.15
C CYS A 240 1.15 17.13 9.86
N GLY A 241 0.08 17.90 9.62
CA GLY A 241 -1.24 17.55 10.13
C GLY A 241 -1.68 16.16 9.66
N MET A 242 -2.59 15.53 10.40
CA MET A 242 -3.05 14.17 10.15
C MET A 242 -3.43 13.89 8.69
N GLN A 243 -3.03 12.74 8.14
CA GLN A 243 -3.33 12.36 6.75
C GLN A 243 -3.63 10.86 6.63
N ALA A 244 -4.37 10.49 5.60
CA ALA A 244 -4.61 9.10 5.20
C ALA A 244 -4.31 8.95 3.71
N VAL A 245 -4.11 7.72 3.23
CA VAL A 245 -4.00 7.42 1.80
C VAL A 245 -5.34 6.93 1.29
N MET A 246 -5.90 7.58 0.28
CA MET A 246 -7.10 7.11 -0.40
C MET A 246 -6.71 6.30 -1.62
N TYR A 247 -7.31 5.11 -1.78
CA TYR A 247 -7.21 4.30 -2.98
C TYR A 247 -8.41 4.58 -3.87
N CYS A 248 -8.18 4.66 -5.17
CA CYS A 248 -9.21 5.05 -6.13
C CYS A 248 -9.07 4.28 -7.43
N LYS A 249 -10.18 3.70 -7.89
CA LYS A 249 -10.25 3.01 -9.18
C LYS A 249 -10.38 4.02 -10.32
N PHE A 250 -9.57 3.89 -11.36
CA PHE A 250 -9.73 4.58 -12.65
C PHE A 250 -9.72 3.54 -13.76
N ASP A 251 -10.83 3.35 -14.46
CA ASP A 251 -10.95 2.37 -15.54
C ASP A 251 -10.40 0.99 -15.12
N LYS A 252 -9.23 0.59 -15.64
CA LYS A 252 -8.54 -0.67 -15.34
C LYS A 252 -7.52 -0.57 -14.21
N ASP A 253 -7.08 0.62 -13.85
CA ASP A 253 -6.04 0.82 -12.83
C ASP A 253 -6.63 1.20 -11.46
N VAL A 254 -5.79 1.08 -10.43
CA VAL A 254 -6.01 1.67 -9.11
C VAL A 254 -4.85 2.64 -8.86
N ASP A 255 -5.18 3.87 -8.48
CA ASP A 255 -4.19 4.85 -8.05
C ASP A 255 -4.51 5.33 -6.64
N PHE A 256 -3.55 5.99 -6.00
CA PHE A 256 -3.68 6.37 -4.59
C PHE A 256 -2.86 7.61 -4.24
N TRP A 257 -3.38 8.41 -3.31
CA TRP A 257 -2.78 9.68 -2.89
C TRP A 257 -3.22 10.09 -1.49
N TRP A 258 -2.56 11.10 -0.95
CA TRP A 258 -2.83 11.61 0.39
C TRP A 258 -4.12 12.43 0.45
N ILE A 259 -4.93 12.17 1.47
CA ILE A 259 -6.07 12.99 1.85
C ILE A 259 -5.85 13.52 3.27
N LYS A 260 -6.42 14.68 3.57
CA LYS A 260 -6.19 15.38 4.85
C LYS A 260 -7.46 16.09 5.33
N PRO A 261 -7.58 16.39 6.62
CA PRO A 261 -8.66 17.22 7.12
C PRO A 261 -8.46 18.68 6.71
N LYS A 262 -9.51 19.49 6.89
CA LYS A 262 -9.44 20.94 6.74
C LYS A 262 -8.63 21.53 7.90
N VAL A 263 -7.90 22.61 7.60
CA VAL A 263 -7.09 23.31 8.61
C VAL A 263 -7.97 24.04 9.63
N ASP A 264 -9.07 24.65 9.17
CA ASP A 264 -10.03 25.39 9.98
C ASP A 264 -11.08 24.49 10.67
N LYS A 265 -11.30 23.29 10.15
CA LYS A 265 -12.25 22.29 10.67
C LYS A 265 -11.63 20.89 10.65
N PRO A 266 -10.76 20.55 11.62
CA PRO A 266 -9.96 19.34 11.60
C PRO A 266 -10.77 18.04 11.72
N ASP A 267 -12.04 18.14 12.06
CA ASP A 267 -13.05 17.08 12.08
C ASP A 267 -13.68 16.81 10.70
N GLN A 268 -13.35 17.59 9.68
CA GLN A 268 -13.89 17.46 8.32
C GLN A 268 -12.78 17.20 7.31
N LEU A 269 -13.07 16.36 6.31
CA LEU A 269 -12.20 16.15 5.16
C LEU A 269 -12.03 17.43 4.33
N GLU A 270 -10.78 17.74 3.93
CA GLU A 270 -10.52 18.73 2.88
C GLU A 270 -10.94 18.13 1.53
N ARG A 271 -12.14 18.51 1.08
CA ARG A 271 -12.79 17.99 -0.14
C ARG A 271 -11.88 18.07 -1.36
N ASN A 272 -11.07 19.11 -1.51
CA ASN A 272 -10.18 19.24 -2.66
C ASN A 272 -9.11 18.14 -2.69
N THR A 273 -8.75 17.56 -1.54
CA THR A 273 -7.81 16.43 -1.53
C THR A 273 -8.41 15.11 -1.98
N LEU A 274 -9.75 15.01 -2.14
CA LEU A 274 -10.36 13.87 -2.83
C LEU A 274 -9.94 13.78 -4.30
N ASP A 275 -9.53 14.88 -4.92
CA ASP A 275 -9.00 14.88 -6.27
C ASP A 275 -7.48 14.68 -6.24
N LEU A 276 -6.94 14.02 -7.28
CA LEU A 276 -5.50 13.86 -7.42
C LEU A 276 -4.89 15.12 -8.04
N HIS A 277 -4.03 15.78 -7.26
CA HIS A 277 -3.25 16.95 -7.64
C HIS A 277 -1.75 16.62 -7.64
N LYS A 278 -1.10 16.70 -8.80
CA LYS A 278 0.37 16.60 -8.88
C LYS A 278 1.08 17.87 -8.41
N GLU A 279 0.43 19.02 -8.54
CA GLU A 279 0.98 20.35 -8.25
C GLU A 279 -0.06 21.27 -7.59
N GLY A 280 0.38 22.43 -7.12
CA GLY A 280 -0.47 23.47 -6.53
C GLY A 280 -0.81 23.27 -5.05
N LYS A 281 -1.72 24.11 -4.54
CA LYS A 281 -2.11 24.19 -3.10
C LYS A 281 -2.59 22.84 -2.52
N TYR A 282 -3.23 22.02 -3.34
CA TYR A 282 -3.82 20.74 -2.93
C TYR A 282 -2.98 19.54 -3.36
N ARG A 283 -1.71 19.75 -3.76
CA ARG A 283 -0.78 18.67 -4.13
C ARG A 283 -0.79 17.56 -3.08
N ASN A 284 -0.98 16.33 -3.56
CA ASN A 284 -1.18 15.18 -2.68
C ASN A 284 -0.65 13.85 -3.22
N ALA A 285 0.04 13.83 -4.36
CA ALA A 285 0.69 12.63 -4.87
C ALA A 285 1.64 12.00 -3.82
N THR A 286 1.70 10.66 -3.76
CA THR A 286 2.48 9.92 -2.76
C THR A 286 4.00 10.05 -2.89
N GLY A 287 4.52 10.41 -4.08
CA GLY A 287 5.94 10.61 -4.28
C GLY A 287 6.76 9.37 -3.91
N LYS A 288 7.79 9.52 -3.06
CA LYS A 288 8.66 8.40 -2.66
C LYS A 288 7.95 7.32 -1.85
N SER A 289 6.84 7.63 -1.14
CA SER A 289 6.10 6.60 -0.40
C SER A 289 5.29 5.66 -1.29
N ARG A 290 5.20 5.94 -2.60
CA ARG A 290 4.43 5.13 -3.56
C ARG A 290 4.78 3.63 -3.49
N ALA A 291 6.07 3.29 -3.40
CA ALA A 291 6.52 1.90 -3.39
C ALA A 291 5.96 1.07 -2.21
N LEU A 292 5.67 1.72 -1.07
CA LEU A 292 5.11 1.06 0.12
C LEU A 292 3.63 0.65 -0.10
N TYR A 293 2.88 1.48 -0.81
CA TYR A 293 1.43 1.35 -1.02
C TYR A 293 1.08 0.65 -2.34
N LEU A 294 2.00 0.67 -3.31
CA LEU A 294 1.80 0.11 -4.64
C LEU A 294 1.34 -1.36 -4.62
N PRO A 295 1.91 -2.27 -3.81
CA PRO A 295 1.49 -3.67 -3.84
C PRO A 295 0.00 -3.85 -3.52
N LEU A 296 -0.55 -3.06 -2.59
CA LEU A 296 -1.97 -3.10 -2.27
C LEU A 296 -2.83 -2.57 -3.43
N ALA A 297 -2.35 -1.58 -4.19
CA ALA A 297 -3.07 -1.05 -5.34
C ALA A 297 -3.14 -2.08 -6.48
N GLU A 298 -2.03 -2.78 -6.71
CA GLU A 298 -1.94 -3.86 -7.69
C GLU A 298 -2.92 -5.00 -7.37
N LYS A 299 -3.16 -5.30 -6.08
CA LYS A 299 -4.18 -6.29 -5.70
C LYS A 299 -5.55 -5.93 -6.30
N PHE A 300 -6.00 -4.70 -6.04
CA PHE A 300 -7.32 -4.20 -6.46
C PHE A 300 -7.43 -3.80 -7.94
N ALA A 301 -6.37 -3.97 -8.72
CA ALA A 301 -6.42 -3.87 -10.18
C ALA A 301 -7.07 -5.11 -10.87
N GLY A 302 -7.59 -6.07 -10.08
CA GLY A 302 -8.29 -7.27 -10.57
C GLY A 302 -7.44 -8.54 -10.47
N SER A 303 -6.64 -8.68 -9.41
CA SER A 303 -5.73 -9.81 -9.23
C SER A 303 -6.37 -10.97 -8.44
N LYS A 304 -5.71 -12.13 -8.52
CA LYS A 304 -5.93 -13.27 -7.61
C LYS A 304 -4.60 -13.66 -6.97
N GLU A 305 -4.64 -13.98 -5.68
CA GLU A 305 -3.48 -14.44 -4.91
C GLU A 305 -3.92 -15.52 -3.92
N GLY A 306 -3.45 -16.75 -4.12
CA GLY A 306 -3.84 -17.88 -3.27
C GLY A 306 -5.36 -18.10 -3.26
N SER A 307 -5.95 -18.09 -2.07
CA SER A 307 -7.41 -18.18 -1.86
C SER A 307 -8.15 -16.86 -2.04
N PHE A 308 -7.45 -15.76 -2.31
CA PHE A 308 -8.02 -14.42 -2.36
C PHE A 308 -8.20 -13.92 -3.81
N GLU A 309 -9.37 -13.34 -4.06
CA GLU A 309 -9.70 -12.61 -5.29
C GLU A 309 -10.08 -11.17 -4.95
N PHE A 310 -9.49 -10.20 -5.66
CA PHE A 310 -9.60 -8.79 -5.35
C PHE A 310 -10.34 -8.07 -6.48
N GLY A 311 -11.22 -7.13 -6.14
CA GLY A 311 -11.91 -6.36 -7.16
C GLY A 311 -12.78 -5.24 -6.62
N MET A 312 -13.70 -4.79 -7.47
CA MET A 312 -14.70 -3.78 -7.16
C MET A 312 -16.07 -4.31 -7.58
N ASP A 313 -17.07 -4.19 -6.72
CA ASP A 313 -18.44 -4.60 -7.02
C ASP A 313 -19.17 -3.57 -7.89
N ASP A 314 -20.39 -3.92 -8.32
CA ASP A 314 -21.23 -3.05 -9.12
C ASP A 314 -21.68 -1.78 -8.40
N ASN A 315 -21.51 -1.68 -7.09
CA ASN A 315 -21.77 -0.47 -6.31
C ASN A 315 -20.51 0.39 -6.14
N GLY A 316 -19.37 -0.03 -6.68
CA GLY A 316 -18.11 0.69 -6.59
C GLY A 316 -17.31 0.39 -5.32
N ARG A 317 -17.69 -0.65 -4.56
CA ARG A 317 -17.03 -1.02 -3.31
C ARG A 317 -15.92 -2.02 -3.57
N ALA A 318 -14.77 -1.83 -2.94
CA ALA A 318 -13.69 -2.80 -2.99
C ALA A 318 -14.11 -4.10 -2.31
N PHE A 319 -13.81 -5.24 -2.92
CA PHE A 319 -14.02 -6.55 -2.30
C PHE A 319 -12.74 -7.38 -2.28
N ILE A 320 -12.65 -8.21 -1.25
CA ILE A 320 -11.73 -9.34 -1.15
C ILE A 320 -12.60 -10.58 -0.94
N ASP A 321 -12.61 -11.46 -1.93
CA ASP A 321 -13.27 -12.76 -1.82
C ASP A 321 -12.25 -13.78 -1.35
N GLU A 322 -12.56 -14.48 -0.27
CA GLU A 322 -11.78 -15.61 0.22
C GLU A 322 -12.53 -16.90 -0.08
N THR A 323 -11.83 -17.84 -0.71
CA THR A 323 -12.33 -19.21 -0.91
C THR A 323 -11.67 -20.13 0.10
N THR A 324 -12.46 -20.70 1.01
CA THR A 324 -12.01 -21.69 2.00
C THR A 324 -12.47 -23.09 1.59
N ALA A 325 -12.04 -24.12 2.33
CA ALA A 325 -12.56 -25.47 2.16
C ALA A 325 -14.07 -25.58 2.48
N THR A 326 -14.59 -24.66 3.29
CA THR A 326 -15.96 -24.69 3.83
C THR A 326 -16.92 -23.73 3.11
N GLY A 327 -16.43 -22.84 2.25
CA GLY A 327 -17.29 -21.96 1.46
C GLY A 327 -16.55 -20.74 0.89
N ARG A 328 -17.32 -19.78 0.36
CA ARG A 328 -16.79 -18.48 -0.10
C ARG A 328 -17.31 -17.35 0.76
N CYS A 329 -16.43 -16.41 1.10
CA CYS A 329 -16.76 -15.24 1.90
C CYS A 329 -16.27 -13.96 1.21
N ARG A 330 -17.17 -12.99 1.05
CA ARG A 330 -16.87 -11.67 0.48
C ARG A 330 -16.69 -10.61 1.56
N MET A 331 -15.50 -10.03 1.64
CA MET A 331 -15.19 -8.87 2.49
C MET A 331 -15.28 -7.58 1.66
N LEU A 332 -16.25 -6.71 1.94
CA LEU A 332 -16.38 -5.39 1.33
C LEU A 332 -15.53 -4.38 2.10
N LEU A 333 -14.28 -4.20 1.66
CA LEU A 333 -13.26 -3.41 2.33
C LEU A 333 -13.55 -1.91 2.23
N TYR A 334 -13.47 -1.18 3.35
CA TYR A 334 -13.62 0.28 3.36
C TYR A 334 -12.49 1.02 4.09
N LEU A 335 -11.81 0.37 5.03
CA LEU A 335 -10.71 0.97 5.78
C LEU A 335 -9.62 -0.08 6.05
N VAL A 336 -8.37 0.32 5.83
CA VAL A 336 -7.16 -0.43 6.19
C VAL A 336 -6.43 0.36 7.27
N TRP A 337 -6.32 -0.22 8.44
CA TRP A 337 -5.59 0.38 9.54
C TRP A 337 -4.18 -0.20 9.63
N GLN A 338 -3.18 0.67 9.64
CA GLN A 338 -1.78 0.32 9.83
C GLN A 338 -1.45 0.38 11.32
N GLU A 339 -1.04 -0.74 11.89
CA GLU A 339 -0.63 -0.83 13.30
C GLU A 339 0.89 -0.86 13.42
N ASN A 340 1.56 -1.69 12.61
CA ASN A 340 3.02 -1.73 12.57
C ASN A 340 3.50 -1.78 11.12
N TRP A 341 4.69 -1.26 10.89
CA TRP A 341 5.36 -1.39 9.61
C TRP A 341 6.86 -1.51 9.81
N SER A 342 7.50 -2.14 8.84
CA SER A 342 8.95 -2.19 8.76
C SER A 342 9.52 -0.77 8.65
N SER A 343 10.58 -0.46 9.41
CA SER A 343 11.32 0.79 9.24
C SER A 343 11.79 0.97 7.78
N PHE A 344 12.05 2.21 7.37
CA PHE A 344 12.69 2.52 6.08
C PHE A 344 14.00 1.73 5.86
N PHE A 345 14.66 1.30 6.93
CA PHE A 345 15.92 0.55 6.90
C PHE A 345 15.77 -0.97 6.94
N ALA A 346 14.55 -1.48 7.17
CA ALA A 346 14.32 -2.92 7.19
C ALA A 346 14.53 -3.54 5.80
N TYR A 347 15.20 -4.71 5.75
CA TYR A 347 15.43 -5.48 4.54
C TYR A 347 14.12 -5.91 3.88
N ASN A 348 13.25 -6.58 4.67
CA ASN A 348 11.90 -6.92 4.24
C ASN A 348 10.95 -5.76 4.58
N LYS A 349 10.21 -5.30 3.58
CA LYS A 349 9.12 -4.35 3.79
C LYS A 349 7.86 -5.09 4.18
N PHE A 350 7.30 -4.70 5.32
CA PHE A 350 5.99 -5.17 5.74
C PHE A 350 5.13 -4.03 6.28
N ILE A 351 3.82 -4.24 6.18
CA ILE A 351 2.79 -3.47 6.86
C ILE A 351 1.81 -4.46 7.46
N GLU A 352 1.46 -4.30 8.72
CA GLU A 352 0.44 -5.10 9.39
C GLU A 352 -0.52 -4.21 10.15
N GLY A 353 -1.70 -4.75 10.42
CA GLY A 353 -2.75 -4.07 11.15
C GLY A 353 -4.08 -4.75 10.89
N LYS A 354 -5.15 -3.98 10.67
CA LYS A 354 -6.50 -4.53 10.50
C LYS A 354 -7.19 -4.05 9.22
N LEU A 355 -7.86 -4.98 8.56
CA LEU A 355 -8.81 -4.72 7.50
C LEU A 355 -10.19 -4.56 8.15
N PHE A 356 -10.86 -3.45 7.86
CA PHE A 356 -12.23 -3.20 8.28
C PHE A 356 -13.16 -3.27 7.07
N TYR A 357 -14.20 -4.10 7.20
CA TYR A 357 -15.08 -4.44 6.09
C TYR A 357 -16.52 -4.69 6.53
N GLN A 358 -17.42 -4.73 5.55
CA GLN A 358 -18.74 -5.34 5.68
C GLN A 358 -18.74 -6.73 5.05
N ARG A 359 -19.57 -7.63 5.54
CA ARG A 359 -19.81 -8.91 4.86
C ARG A 359 -20.66 -8.65 3.60
N GLY A 360 -20.16 -9.07 2.45
CA GLY A 360 -20.88 -9.10 1.19
C GLY A 360 -21.39 -10.51 0.87
N GLN A 361 -22.23 -10.62 -0.17
CA GLN A 361 -22.67 -11.92 -0.67
C GLN A 361 -21.72 -12.43 -1.78
N PRO A 362 -21.37 -13.73 -1.81
CA PRO A 362 -21.78 -14.76 -0.84
C PRO A 362 -21.02 -14.66 0.49
N TRP A 363 -21.66 -15.09 1.58
CA TRP A 363 -21.03 -15.27 2.89
C TRP A 363 -21.40 -16.64 3.48
N GLU A 364 -20.58 -17.63 3.17
CA GLU A 364 -20.90 -19.04 3.42
C GLU A 364 -20.04 -19.69 4.51
N CYS A 365 -19.15 -18.95 5.19
CA CYS A 365 -18.25 -19.49 6.22
C CYS A 365 -19.02 -19.83 7.52
N PRO A 366 -19.19 -21.13 7.87
CA PRO A 366 -20.03 -21.58 8.99
C PRO A 366 -19.54 -21.09 10.36
N GLU A 367 -18.21 -20.92 10.51
CA GLU A 367 -17.53 -20.55 11.76
C GLU A 367 -17.91 -19.16 12.28
N SER A 368 -18.64 -18.40 11.46
CA SER A 368 -18.94 -16.97 11.66
C SER A 368 -20.44 -16.67 11.88
N GLN A 369 -21.29 -17.70 11.92
CA GLN A 369 -22.77 -17.56 11.93
C GLN A 369 -23.31 -16.80 13.15
N ALA A 370 -22.65 -16.90 14.32
CA ALA A 370 -23.03 -16.19 15.54
C ALA A 370 -22.79 -14.67 15.49
N LYS A 371 -22.00 -14.18 14.53
CA LYS A 371 -21.59 -12.76 14.42
C LYS A 371 -22.40 -11.97 13.38
N THR A 372 -23.43 -12.57 12.80
CA THR A 372 -24.23 -12.01 11.67
C THR A 372 -24.98 -10.70 11.98
N ALA A 373 -25.24 -10.40 13.25
CA ALA A 373 -25.93 -9.17 13.65
C ALA A 373 -25.05 -7.91 13.63
N ALA A 374 -23.72 -8.05 13.52
CA ALA A 374 -22.81 -6.91 13.50
C ALA A 374 -22.78 -6.22 12.12
N PRO A 375 -22.75 -4.88 12.07
CA PRO A 375 -22.73 -4.14 10.80
C PRO A 375 -21.35 -4.13 10.14
N PHE A 376 -20.28 -4.26 10.92
CA PHE A 376 -18.90 -4.22 10.46
C PHE A 376 -18.05 -5.29 11.14
N PHE A 377 -16.94 -5.63 10.51
CA PHE A 377 -16.03 -6.68 10.93
C PHE A 377 -14.59 -6.25 10.73
N ALA A 378 -13.69 -6.89 11.47
CA ALA A 378 -12.26 -6.68 11.31
C ALA A 378 -11.48 -7.99 11.34
N ARG A 379 -10.45 -8.09 10.49
CA ARG A 379 -9.45 -9.16 10.53
C ARG A 379 -8.06 -8.57 10.44
N GLN A 380 -7.14 -9.16 11.17
CA GLN A 380 -5.74 -8.77 11.06
C GLN A 380 -5.18 -9.16 9.69
N TYR A 381 -4.27 -8.35 9.17
CA TYR A 381 -3.57 -8.63 7.92
C TYR A 381 -2.09 -8.33 8.04
N ARG A 382 -1.31 -8.91 7.12
CA ARG A 382 0.08 -8.55 6.89
C ARG A 382 0.36 -8.52 5.39
N LEU A 383 0.90 -7.40 4.92
CA LEU A 383 1.41 -7.22 3.56
C LEU A 383 2.93 -7.24 3.62
N GLU A 384 3.57 -8.29 3.11
CA GLU A 384 5.02 -8.47 3.13
C GLU A 384 5.51 -9.01 1.78
N GLY A 385 6.55 -8.39 1.21
CA GLY A 385 7.07 -8.80 -0.09
C GLY A 385 6.05 -8.73 -1.24
N GLY A 386 5.00 -7.91 -1.10
CA GLY A 386 3.89 -7.80 -2.04
C GLY A 386 2.81 -8.86 -1.91
N SER A 387 2.97 -9.83 -1.02
CA SER A 387 1.95 -10.84 -0.69
C SER A 387 1.09 -10.36 0.48
N LEU A 388 -0.23 -10.53 0.36
CA LEU A 388 -1.18 -10.22 1.42
C LEU A 388 -1.61 -11.50 2.14
N SER A 389 -1.37 -11.57 3.45
CA SER A 389 -1.99 -12.56 4.33
C SER A 389 -3.08 -11.90 5.19
N ILE A 390 -4.15 -12.65 5.44
CA ILE A 390 -5.28 -12.22 6.28
C ILE A 390 -5.50 -13.35 7.30
N ALA A 391 -5.53 -13.01 8.60
CA ALA A 391 -5.77 -13.97 9.69
C ALA A 391 -7.11 -14.68 9.49
N GLY A 392 -7.29 -15.93 9.90
CA GLY A 392 -8.49 -16.73 9.57
C GLY A 392 -9.81 -16.15 10.12
N VAL A 393 -10.93 -16.61 9.55
CA VAL A 393 -12.29 -16.12 9.87
C VAL A 393 -12.67 -16.33 11.35
N GLU A 394 -12.07 -17.30 12.02
CA GLU A 394 -12.22 -17.58 13.45
C GLU A 394 -11.76 -16.40 14.32
N THR A 395 -10.76 -15.64 13.85
CA THR A 395 -10.21 -14.46 14.55
C THR A 395 -10.98 -13.17 14.26
N GLU A 396 -12.02 -13.22 13.41
CA GLU A 396 -12.77 -12.04 13.01
C GLU A 396 -13.43 -11.33 14.20
N GLU A 397 -13.23 -10.02 14.31
CA GLU A 397 -13.83 -9.19 15.34
C GLU A 397 -15.12 -8.54 14.83
N THR A 398 -16.11 -8.37 15.71
CA THR A 398 -17.31 -7.57 15.41
C THR A 398 -17.06 -6.11 15.75
N VAL A 399 -17.52 -5.22 14.87
CA VAL A 399 -17.37 -3.78 15.03
C VAL A 399 -18.75 -3.12 14.89
N LEU A 400 -19.12 -2.31 15.89
CA LEU A 400 -20.46 -1.73 16.00
C LEU A 400 -20.61 -0.38 15.28
N SER A 401 -19.51 0.28 14.96
CA SER A 401 -19.49 1.62 14.36
C SER A 401 -18.64 1.65 13.09
N LEU A 402 -19.02 2.52 12.14
CA LEU A 402 -18.29 2.70 10.88
C LEU A 402 -16.84 3.12 11.09
N LEU A 403 -16.60 4.07 12.00
CA LEU A 403 -15.27 4.32 12.52
C LEU A 403 -15.06 3.42 13.73
N PRO A 404 -14.14 2.44 13.66
CA PRO A 404 -13.96 1.51 14.76
C PRO A 404 -13.42 2.22 16.01
N PRO A 405 -13.85 1.80 17.21
CA PRO A 405 -13.34 2.38 18.46
C PRO A 405 -11.86 2.07 18.65
N ASN A 406 -11.19 2.81 19.54
CA ASN A 406 -9.75 2.64 19.74
C ASN A 406 -9.34 1.25 20.22
N VAL A 407 -10.22 0.54 20.93
CA VAL A 407 -9.99 -0.85 21.36
C VAL A 407 -9.79 -1.82 20.19
N CYS A 408 -10.30 -1.48 19.00
CA CYS A 408 -10.13 -2.30 17.81
C CYS A 408 -8.73 -2.17 17.18
N GLN A 409 -7.82 -1.35 17.72
CA GLN A 409 -6.44 -1.24 17.20
C GLN A 409 -5.56 -2.40 17.67
N GLU A 410 -5.80 -2.91 18.88
CA GLU A 410 -4.92 -3.88 19.52
C GLU A 410 -4.78 -5.15 18.66
N MET A 411 -3.54 -5.44 18.25
CA MET A 411 -3.17 -6.71 17.63
C MET A 411 -2.90 -7.76 18.70
N PHE A 412 -3.37 -8.98 18.45
CA PHE A 412 -2.90 -10.18 19.14
C PHE A 412 -1.82 -10.84 18.29
N SER A 413 -0.78 -11.41 18.91
CA SER A 413 0.27 -12.13 18.17
C SER A 413 -0.35 -13.21 17.29
N MET A 414 -0.10 -13.14 15.98
CA MET A 414 -0.43 -14.21 15.03
C MET A 414 0.43 -15.44 15.25
#